data_AF-A0A1H8C715-F1
#
_entry.id   AF-A0A1H8C715-F1
#
_cell.length_a   1.000
_cell.length_b   1.000
_cell.length_c   1.000
_cell.angle_alpha   90.00
_cell.angle_beta   90.00
_cell.angle_gamma   90.00
#
_symmetry.space_group_name_H-M   'P 1'
#
loop_
_entity.id
_entity.type
_entity.pdbx_description
1 polymer ?
#
loop_
_entity_poly.entity_id
_entity_poly.type
_entity_poly.pdbx_seq_one_letter_code
_entity_poly.pdbx_strand_id
1 'polypeptide(L)'
;MKEASQFEVWAARCWNLLNEGKSFYTIFSIAIFLMYHVKAWGSIGFWKAALFSVILNLPLLITYIRYDFPLHLRSFLWLPVLIFITTLNYWNWNLVLFDLGIYLFFTVIFWGTIYYHLRIGTTLTNFTRFWKLVLEHSDSTSGNFQEQVPKTIVTLLSLNYLYLNLTGEIQASELLNNYSFFFIGTILLAVIVHKSLFNWKPEQYQELTNNVEVKEKITDRVIMIIIDGCRKDKLAEADTPFIDQLLKKGTEYTQMETIYPARTVTCFSSLFTGTYPWEHGIKSNLVLDLGIKTESIFDKLREKDKKGKLLGIAHLIDAFGEEDVEAITAVMDNDEADANIIRRAKKIMKQEDPELLITQLISVDQTGHSRGPHYSEYLEKIEEADRHIEGFVKWLTAEGYMDDTTLIIAADHGQSRGIGAHGHLDEGERYVPLIIQGPQVKQGYKVTDRHSIVSVAPTISYLLGVNYPNASRGPVLIEAFKE
;
A
#
# COMPACT_ATOMS: atom_id res chain seq x y z
N MET A 1 25.87 3.64 -12.53
CA MET A 1 24.43 3.42 -12.78
C MET A 1 24.02 4.34 -13.91
N LYS A 2 23.24 3.85 -14.88
CA LYS A 2 22.72 4.70 -15.96
C LYS A 2 21.51 5.45 -15.41
N GLU A 3 21.45 6.77 -15.58
CA GLU A 3 20.25 7.53 -15.22
C GLU A 3 19.06 7.05 -16.06
N ALA A 4 17.88 6.97 -15.44
CA ALA A 4 16.64 6.63 -16.12
C ALA A 4 16.38 7.66 -17.24
N SER A 5 16.09 7.18 -18.44
CA SER A 5 15.74 8.04 -19.56
C SER A 5 14.45 8.82 -19.27
N GLN A 6 14.29 9.97 -19.93
CA GLN A 6 13.06 10.76 -19.84
C GLN A 6 11.80 9.94 -20.22
N PHE A 7 11.95 8.97 -21.12
CA PHE A 7 10.88 8.05 -21.49
C PHE A 7 10.52 7.10 -20.35
N GLU A 8 11.50 6.52 -19.66
CA GLU A 8 11.26 5.66 -18.50
C GLU A 8 10.60 6.42 -17.35
N VAL A 9 11.03 7.66 -17.08
CA VAL A 9 10.42 8.52 -16.06
C VAL A 9 8.98 8.88 -16.43
N TRP A 10 8.74 9.24 -17.69
CA TRP A 10 7.40 9.55 -18.19
C TRP A 10 6.49 8.31 -18.14
N ALA A 11 6.98 7.15 -18.58
CA ALA A 11 6.26 5.89 -18.53
C ALA A 11 5.95 5.48 -17.10
N ALA A 12 6.87 5.67 -16.14
CA ALA A 12 6.65 5.43 -14.72
C ALA A 12 5.61 6.38 -14.10
N ARG A 13 5.54 7.63 -14.55
CA ARG A 13 4.50 8.58 -14.10
C ARG A 13 3.12 8.26 -14.69
N CYS A 14 3.05 7.95 -15.99
CA CYS A 14 1.83 7.45 -16.62
C CYS A 14 1.37 6.13 -15.98
N TRP A 15 2.33 5.30 -15.55
CA TRP A 15 2.10 4.06 -14.82
C TRP A 15 1.42 4.30 -13.47
N ASN A 16 1.89 5.24 -12.65
CA ASN A 16 1.25 5.54 -11.36
C ASN A 16 -0.23 5.93 -11.51
N LEU A 17 -0.57 6.62 -12.60
CA LEU A 17 -1.96 6.99 -12.93
C LEU A 17 -2.86 5.77 -13.25
N LEU A 18 -2.27 4.69 -13.77
CA LEU A 18 -2.96 3.45 -14.19
C LEU A 18 -2.87 2.33 -13.15
N ASN A 19 -1.86 2.33 -12.28
CA ASN A 19 -1.60 1.27 -11.31
C ASN A 19 -2.18 1.59 -9.93
N GLU A 20 -1.92 2.80 -9.42
CA GLU A 20 -2.38 3.24 -8.10
C GLU A 20 -3.71 4.00 -8.16
N GLY A 21 -4.17 4.30 -9.37
CA GLY A 21 -5.26 5.22 -9.61
C GLY A 21 -6.64 4.57 -9.58
N LYS A 22 -7.50 5.11 -8.70
CA LYS A 22 -8.97 5.18 -8.88
C LYS A 22 -9.39 5.58 -10.31
N SER A 23 -8.50 6.15 -11.11
CA SER A 23 -8.69 6.54 -12.50
C SER A 23 -8.59 5.41 -13.53
N PHE A 24 -8.05 4.22 -13.19
CA PHE A 24 -7.80 3.18 -14.20
C PHE A 24 -9.02 2.84 -15.03
N TYR A 25 -10.14 2.42 -14.41
CA TYR A 25 -11.35 2.06 -15.17
C TYR A 25 -11.88 3.23 -15.99
N THR A 26 -11.69 4.48 -15.55
CA THR A 26 -12.15 5.67 -16.29
C THR A 26 -11.36 5.79 -17.59
N ILE A 27 -10.04 5.80 -17.49
CA ILE A 27 -9.15 5.93 -18.65
C ILE A 27 -9.32 4.72 -19.57
N PHE A 28 -9.35 3.52 -18.99
CA PHE A 28 -9.49 2.27 -19.71
C PHE A 28 -10.83 2.22 -20.47
N SER A 29 -11.96 2.46 -19.79
CA SER A 29 -13.28 2.41 -20.44
C SER A 29 -13.42 3.43 -21.57
N ILE A 30 -12.91 4.66 -21.39
CA ILE A 30 -12.93 5.66 -22.46
C ILE A 30 -12.07 5.21 -23.64
N ALA A 31 -10.88 4.67 -23.39
CA ALA A 31 -10.00 4.16 -24.45
C ALA A 31 -10.64 3.00 -25.21
N ILE A 32 -11.23 2.02 -24.52
CA ILE A 32 -11.93 0.89 -25.15
C ILE A 32 -13.14 1.36 -25.97
N PHE A 33 -13.93 2.30 -25.45
CA PHE A 33 -15.03 2.90 -26.20
C PHE A 33 -14.57 3.55 -27.50
N LEU A 34 -13.50 4.35 -27.46
CA LEU A 34 -12.94 4.99 -28.65
C LEU A 34 -12.38 3.96 -29.64
N MET A 35 -11.66 2.93 -29.16
CA MET A 35 -11.13 1.84 -29.99
C MET A 35 -12.23 1.03 -30.67
N TYR A 36 -13.31 0.71 -29.95
CA TYR A 36 -14.45 -0.03 -30.49
C TYR A 36 -15.10 0.71 -31.66
N HIS A 37 -15.10 2.04 -31.62
CA HIS A 37 -15.64 2.92 -32.66
C HIS A 37 -14.58 3.49 -33.61
N VAL A 38 -13.42 2.85 -33.75
CA VAL A 38 -12.30 3.35 -34.61
C VAL A 38 -12.73 3.65 -36.05
N LYS A 39 -13.67 2.88 -36.60
CA LYS A 39 -14.21 3.08 -37.96
C LYS A 39 -14.99 4.40 -38.11
N ALA A 40 -15.47 4.96 -37.01
CA ALA A 40 -16.25 6.21 -36.99
C ALA A 40 -15.39 7.46 -36.74
N TRP A 41 -14.08 7.32 -36.48
CA TRP A 41 -13.19 8.45 -36.14
C TRP A 41 -13.09 9.53 -37.22
N GLY A 42 -13.36 9.18 -38.49
CA GLY A 42 -13.41 10.15 -39.59
C GLY A 42 -14.62 11.10 -39.53
N SER A 43 -15.61 10.84 -38.66
CA SER A 43 -16.83 11.63 -38.54
C SER A 43 -16.76 12.65 -37.41
N ILE A 44 -17.03 13.92 -37.73
CA ILE A 44 -17.22 14.97 -36.71
C ILE A 44 -18.42 14.65 -35.80
N GLY A 45 -19.46 14.00 -36.37
CA GLY A 45 -20.64 13.56 -35.62
C GLY A 45 -20.27 12.56 -34.53
N PHE A 46 -19.35 11.63 -34.83
CA PHE A 46 -18.83 10.68 -33.85
C PHE A 46 -18.18 11.40 -32.67
N TRP A 47 -17.23 12.30 -32.92
CA TRP A 47 -16.53 13.00 -31.84
C TRP A 47 -17.45 13.84 -30.96
N LYS A 48 -18.47 14.48 -31.54
CA LYS A 48 -19.51 15.17 -30.77
C LYS A 48 -20.29 14.21 -29.88
N ALA A 49 -20.82 13.13 -30.45
CA ALA A 49 -21.60 12.15 -29.70
C ALA A 49 -20.77 11.45 -28.61
N ALA A 50 -19.51 11.11 -28.90
CA ALA A 50 -18.55 10.55 -27.97
C ALA A 50 -18.29 11.49 -26.78
N LEU A 51 -18.01 12.78 -27.04
CA LEU A 51 -17.77 13.78 -26.00
C LEU A 51 -19.01 13.93 -25.09
N PHE A 52 -20.20 14.06 -25.66
CA PHE A 52 -21.43 14.16 -24.87
C PHE A 52 -21.71 12.89 -24.06
N SER A 53 -21.40 11.70 -24.61
CA SER A 53 -21.55 10.43 -23.90
C SER A 53 -20.64 10.36 -22.67
N VAL A 54 -19.40 10.86 -22.78
CA VAL A 54 -18.47 10.97 -21.65
C VAL A 54 -18.97 11.97 -20.60
N ILE A 55 -19.41 13.16 -21.03
CA ILE A 55 -19.94 14.20 -20.12
C ILE A 55 -21.13 13.66 -19.32
N LEU A 56 -22.07 13.01 -19.99
CA LEU A 56 -23.25 12.43 -19.33
C LEU A 56 -22.90 11.24 -18.43
N ASN A 57 -21.75 10.58 -18.62
CA ASN A 57 -21.25 9.53 -17.73
C ASN A 57 -20.45 10.04 -16.51
N LEU A 58 -20.13 11.34 -16.44
CA LEU A 58 -19.35 11.90 -15.34
C LEU A 58 -19.88 11.53 -13.93
N PRO A 59 -21.19 11.50 -13.64
CA PRO A 59 -21.67 11.08 -12.32
C PRO A 59 -21.24 9.67 -11.92
N LEU A 60 -21.30 8.71 -12.85
CA LEU A 60 -20.85 7.33 -12.63
C LEU A 60 -19.34 7.26 -12.44
N LEU A 61 -18.59 7.96 -13.31
CA LEU A 61 -17.13 8.05 -13.21
C LEU A 61 -16.72 8.68 -11.88
N ILE A 62 -17.34 9.78 -11.45
CA ILE A 62 -17.02 10.41 -10.17
C ILE A 62 -17.35 9.48 -8.99
N THR A 63 -18.45 8.73 -9.07
CA THR A 63 -18.85 7.77 -8.03
C THR A 63 -17.78 6.70 -7.82
N TYR A 64 -17.34 6.06 -8.90
CA TYR A 64 -16.33 4.99 -8.82
C TYR A 64 -14.90 5.50 -8.55
N ILE A 65 -14.61 6.78 -8.80
CA ILE A 65 -13.38 7.42 -8.29
C ILE A 65 -13.49 7.65 -6.78
N ARG A 66 -14.66 8.10 -6.31
CA ARG A 66 -14.85 8.50 -4.91
C ARG A 66 -14.93 7.30 -3.96
N TYR A 67 -15.45 6.17 -4.43
CA TYR A 67 -15.78 4.98 -3.67
C TYR A 67 -15.06 3.74 -4.22
N ASP A 68 -14.23 3.12 -3.38
CA ASP A 68 -13.53 1.87 -3.69
C ASP A 68 -14.37 0.70 -3.18
N PHE A 69 -14.37 -0.46 -3.84
CA PHE A 69 -15.15 -1.60 -3.37
C PHE A 69 -14.21 -2.76 -2.97
N PRO A 70 -13.35 -2.58 -1.97
CA PRO A 70 -12.34 -3.56 -1.61
C PRO A 70 -12.96 -4.82 -1.02
N LEU A 71 -12.18 -5.89 -1.00
CA LEU A 71 -12.54 -7.19 -0.42
C LEU A 71 -13.93 -7.65 -0.88
N HIS A 72 -14.81 -8.04 0.05
CA HIS A 72 -16.14 -8.53 -0.28
C HIS A 72 -17.08 -7.47 -0.85
N LEU A 73 -16.78 -6.17 -0.70
CA LEU A 73 -17.66 -5.10 -1.17
C LEU A 73 -17.78 -5.07 -2.70
N ARG A 74 -16.79 -5.57 -3.44
CA ARG A 74 -16.86 -5.64 -4.92
C ARG A 74 -18.00 -6.49 -5.45
N SER A 75 -18.52 -7.43 -4.65
CA SER A 75 -19.69 -8.22 -5.04
C SER A 75 -20.90 -7.32 -5.35
N PHE A 76 -21.00 -6.16 -4.70
CA PHE A 76 -22.06 -5.17 -4.94
C PHE A 76 -21.90 -4.42 -6.25
N LEU A 77 -20.73 -4.44 -6.91
CA LEU A 77 -20.52 -3.80 -8.21
C LEU A 77 -21.27 -4.48 -9.35
N TRP A 78 -21.73 -5.72 -9.16
CA TRP A 78 -22.62 -6.38 -10.11
C TRP A 78 -24.05 -5.84 -10.07
N LEU A 79 -24.47 -5.20 -8.97
CA LEU A 79 -25.81 -4.62 -8.87
C LEU A 79 -26.00 -3.47 -9.87
N PRO A 80 -25.08 -2.49 -10.01
CA PRO A 80 -25.15 -1.49 -11.08
C PRO A 80 -25.25 -2.11 -12.48
N VAL A 81 -24.55 -3.22 -12.77
CA VAL A 81 -24.67 -3.92 -14.06
C VAL A 81 -26.11 -4.43 -14.26
N LEU A 82 -26.68 -5.10 -13.26
CA LEU A 82 -28.06 -5.60 -13.31
C LEU A 82 -29.09 -4.48 -13.40
N ILE A 83 -28.92 -3.41 -12.61
CA ILE A 83 -29.78 -2.23 -12.64
C ILE A 83 -29.71 -1.61 -14.04
N PHE A 84 -28.53 -1.42 -14.62
CA PHE A 84 -28.38 -0.86 -15.95
C PHE A 84 -29.12 -1.68 -17.03
N ILE A 85 -28.92 -3.00 -17.03
CA ILE A 85 -29.58 -3.90 -18.00
C ILE A 85 -31.10 -3.82 -17.85
N THR A 86 -31.60 -3.82 -16.62
CA THR A 86 -33.06 -3.84 -16.37
C THR A 86 -33.71 -2.49 -16.59
N THR A 87 -33.06 -1.37 -16.25
CA THR A 87 -33.65 -0.02 -16.39
C THR A 87 -33.53 0.51 -17.82
N LEU A 88 -32.44 0.21 -18.51
CA LEU A 88 -32.20 0.73 -19.87
C LEU A 88 -32.48 -0.29 -20.97
N ASN A 89 -32.76 -1.55 -20.60
CA ASN A 89 -33.03 -2.66 -21.52
C ASN A 89 -31.97 -2.76 -22.65
N TYR A 90 -30.71 -2.57 -22.29
CA TYR A 90 -29.60 -2.52 -23.24
C TYR A 90 -28.48 -3.46 -22.85
N TRP A 91 -28.02 -4.26 -23.82
CA TRP A 91 -26.87 -5.13 -23.69
C TRP A 91 -26.18 -5.32 -25.05
N ASN A 92 -24.85 -5.37 -25.05
CA ASN A 92 -24.06 -5.55 -26.26
C ASN A 92 -22.93 -6.56 -26.04
N TRP A 93 -23.13 -7.80 -26.51
CA TRP A 93 -22.16 -8.88 -26.37
C TRP A 93 -20.82 -8.60 -27.05
N ASN A 94 -20.82 -7.97 -28.22
CA ASN A 94 -19.60 -7.68 -28.95
C ASN A 94 -18.71 -6.69 -28.19
N LEU A 95 -19.32 -5.65 -27.60
CA LEU A 95 -18.61 -4.68 -26.79
C LEU A 95 -18.06 -5.30 -25.50
N VAL A 96 -18.86 -6.12 -24.81
CA VAL A 96 -18.44 -6.78 -23.57
C VAL A 96 -17.31 -7.78 -23.82
N LEU A 97 -17.38 -8.58 -24.88
CA LEU A 97 -16.31 -9.51 -25.24
C LEU A 97 -15.03 -8.78 -25.67
N PHE A 98 -15.16 -7.64 -26.36
CA PHE A 98 -14.03 -6.80 -26.73
C PHE A 98 -13.34 -6.21 -25.49
N ASP A 99 -14.12 -5.67 -24.55
CA ASP A 99 -13.65 -5.16 -23.27
C ASP A 99 -12.86 -6.22 -22.48
N LEU A 100 -13.47 -7.39 -22.25
CA LEU A 100 -12.84 -8.50 -21.53
C LEU A 100 -11.55 -8.97 -22.20
N GLY A 101 -11.54 -9.05 -23.53
CA GLY A 101 -10.35 -9.43 -24.30
C GLY A 101 -9.19 -8.45 -24.12
N ILE A 102 -9.45 -7.15 -24.23
CA ILE A 102 -8.41 -6.13 -24.03
C ILE A 102 -8.00 -6.05 -22.56
N TYR A 103 -8.93 -6.18 -21.62
CA TYR A 103 -8.62 -6.17 -20.19
C TYR A 103 -7.68 -7.33 -19.84
N LEU A 104 -7.99 -8.55 -20.26
CA LEU A 104 -7.15 -9.72 -20.02
C LEU A 104 -5.77 -9.59 -20.69
N PHE A 105 -5.73 -9.11 -21.93
CA PHE A 105 -4.45 -8.86 -22.61
C PHE A 105 -3.61 -7.82 -21.86
N PHE A 106 -4.20 -6.67 -21.52
CA PHE A 106 -3.51 -5.58 -20.84
C PHE A 106 -3.01 -6.01 -19.46
N THR A 107 -3.87 -6.60 -18.64
CA THR A 107 -3.54 -6.95 -17.26
C THR A 107 -2.66 -8.18 -17.13
N VAL A 108 -2.93 -9.25 -17.88
CA VAL A 108 -2.20 -10.53 -17.70
C VAL A 108 -0.94 -10.60 -18.55
N ILE A 109 -1.02 -10.17 -19.82
CA ILE A 109 0.09 -10.30 -20.77
C ILE A 109 1.00 -9.09 -20.70
N PHE A 110 0.47 -7.91 -21.01
CA PHE A 110 1.30 -6.70 -21.08
C PHE A 110 1.84 -6.33 -19.70
N TRP A 111 0.96 -6.17 -18.73
CA TRP A 111 1.37 -5.79 -17.38
C TRP A 111 1.94 -6.98 -16.60
N GLY A 112 1.16 -8.04 -16.48
CA GLY A 112 1.51 -9.16 -15.62
C GLY A 112 2.74 -9.96 -16.05
N THR A 113 3.18 -9.81 -17.29
CA THR A 113 4.31 -10.57 -17.82
C THR A 113 5.39 -9.66 -18.37
N ILE A 114 5.09 -8.83 -19.37
CA ILE A 114 6.12 -8.03 -20.04
C ILE A 114 6.69 -6.98 -19.09
N TYR A 115 5.84 -6.21 -18.41
CA TYR A 115 6.30 -5.15 -17.49
C TYR A 115 7.11 -5.72 -16.32
N TYR A 116 6.61 -6.75 -15.62
CA TYR A 116 7.36 -7.35 -14.51
C TYR A 116 8.64 -8.07 -14.95
N HIS A 117 8.69 -8.61 -16.18
CA HIS A 117 9.95 -9.11 -16.75
C HIS A 117 10.98 -7.99 -16.88
N LEU A 118 10.55 -6.82 -17.40
CA LEU A 118 11.43 -5.66 -17.57
C LEU A 118 11.84 -5.00 -16.24
N ARG A 119 10.94 -4.96 -15.25
CA ARG A 119 11.16 -4.24 -13.99
C ARG A 119 12.04 -5.01 -13.00
N ILE A 120 11.80 -6.31 -12.86
CA ILE A 120 12.39 -7.14 -11.79
C ILE A 120 12.82 -8.53 -12.29
N GLY A 121 12.89 -8.74 -13.61
CA GLY A 121 13.46 -9.97 -14.17
C GLY A 121 12.57 -11.22 -14.12
N THR A 122 11.26 -11.12 -13.88
CA THR A 122 10.38 -12.32 -13.88
C THR A 122 10.39 -13.07 -15.22
N THR A 123 10.10 -14.38 -15.24
CA THR A 123 10.08 -15.17 -16.50
C THR A 123 8.95 -14.76 -17.45
N LEU A 124 9.14 -14.87 -18.77
CA LEU A 124 8.05 -14.63 -19.76
C LEU A 124 6.85 -15.59 -19.65
N THR A 125 6.96 -16.67 -18.88
CA THR A 125 5.84 -17.56 -18.54
C THR A 125 5.02 -17.06 -17.34
N ASN A 126 5.32 -15.87 -16.79
CA ASN A 126 4.64 -15.33 -15.60
C ASN A 126 3.12 -15.26 -15.78
N PHE A 127 2.62 -15.06 -17.01
CA PHE A 127 1.19 -15.05 -17.31
C PHE A 127 0.42 -16.26 -16.74
N THR A 128 1.05 -17.45 -16.71
CA THR A 128 0.45 -18.71 -16.21
C THR A 128 0.12 -18.68 -14.72
N ARG A 129 0.82 -17.82 -13.97
CA ARG A 129 0.60 -17.55 -12.56
C ARG A 129 -0.23 -16.28 -12.39
N PHE A 130 0.08 -15.25 -13.19
CA PHE A 130 -0.52 -13.92 -13.09
C PHE A 130 -2.03 -13.91 -13.28
N TRP A 131 -2.58 -14.73 -14.19
CA TRP A 131 -4.03 -14.78 -14.42
C TRP A 131 -4.82 -15.19 -13.17
N LYS A 132 -4.27 -16.04 -12.30
CA LYS A 132 -4.90 -16.43 -11.02
C LYS A 132 -4.89 -15.28 -10.04
N LEU A 133 -3.78 -14.54 -10.01
CA LEU A 133 -3.55 -13.45 -9.06
C LEU A 133 -4.47 -12.26 -9.35
N VAL A 134 -4.82 -12.04 -10.63
CA VAL A 134 -5.80 -11.03 -11.05
C VAL A 134 -7.23 -11.35 -10.56
N LEU A 135 -7.56 -12.62 -10.31
CA LEU A 135 -8.87 -13.05 -9.81
C LEU A 135 -8.98 -12.99 -8.28
N GLU A 136 -7.85 -13.05 -7.57
CA GLU A 136 -7.77 -13.12 -6.10
C GLU A 136 -7.28 -11.83 -5.44
N HIS A 137 -6.99 -10.79 -6.21
CA HIS A 137 -6.42 -9.52 -5.75
C HIS A 137 -7.28 -8.84 -4.66
N SER A 138 -6.69 -8.37 -3.55
CA SER A 138 -7.43 -7.71 -2.45
C SER A 138 -7.69 -6.22 -2.67
N ASP A 139 -6.79 -5.50 -3.34
CA ASP A 139 -6.89 -4.05 -3.60
C ASP A 139 -7.69 -3.76 -4.89
N SER A 140 -8.32 -2.58 -4.94
CA SER A 140 -9.11 -1.99 -6.00
C SER A 140 -8.31 -1.50 -7.22
N THR A 141 -7.06 -1.94 -7.39
CA THR A 141 -6.17 -1.55 -8.51
C THR A 141 -6.62 -2.13 -9.85
N SER A 142 -5.93 -1.75 -10.92
CA SER A 142 -6.15 -2.26 -12.29
C SER A 142 -6.03 -3.79 -12.38
N GLY A 143 -5.25 -4.40 -11.49
CA GLY A 143 -5.05 -5.85 -11.41
C GLY A 143 -6.24 -6.64 -10.85
N ASN A 144 -7.31 -5.98 -10.38
CA ASN A 144 -8.43 -6.68 -9.74
C ASN A 144 -9.59 -6.93 -10.71
N PHE A 145 -9.74 -8.16 -11.20
CA PHE A 145 -10.81 -8.51 -12.11
C PHE A 145 -12.20 -8.22 -11.53
N GLN A 146 -12.43 -8.64 -10.29
CA GLN A 146 -13.75 -8.57 -9.66
C GLN A 146 -14.21 -7.13 -9.39
N GLU A 147 -13.28 -6.19 -9.31
CA GLU A 147 -13.59 -4.76 -9.17
C GLU A 147 -13.60 -4.04 -10.53
N GLN A 148 -12.60 -4.27 -11.38
CA GLN A 148 -12.47 -3.53 -12.63
C GLN A 148 -13.49 -3.97 -13.68
N VAL A 149 -13.77 -5.27 -13.79
CA VAL A 149 -14.66 -5.79 -14.85
C VAL A 149 -16.10 -5.28 -14.71
N PRO A 150 -16.76 -5.33 -13.54
CA PRO A 150 -18.10 -4.77 -13.42
C PRO A 150 -18.14 -3.27 -13.70
N LYS A 151 -17.14 -2.51 -13.24
CA LYS A 151 -17.03 -1.05 -13.47
C LYS A 151 -16.85 -0.74 -14.95
N THR A 152 -15.98 -1.45 -15.64
CA THR A 152 -15.69 -1.26 -17.07
C THR A 152 -16.87 -1.66 -17.94
N ILE A 153 -17.50 -2.82 -17.69
CA ILE A 153 -18.72 -3.26 -18.39
C ILE A 153 -19.81 -2.22 -18.29
N VAL A 154 -20.19 -1.79 -17.08
CA VAL A 154 -21.31 -0.84 -16.93
C VAL A 154 -20.97 0.52 -17.52
N THR A 155 -19.74 1.00 -17.37
CA THR A 155 -19.28 2.27 -17.94
C THR A 155 -19.29 2.22 -19.48
N LEU A 156 -18.82 1.13 -20.08
CA LEU A 156 -18.78 0.97 -21.53
C LEU A 156 -20.15 0.80 -22.15
N LEU A 157 -21.01 -0.02 -21.54
CA LEU A 157 -22.40 -0.16 -21.99
C LEU A 157 -23.12 1.18 -21.90
N SER A 158 -22.89 1.93 -20.83
CA SER A 158 -23.44 3.27 -20.64
C SER A 158 -22.95 4.29 -21.68
N LEU A 159 -21.64 4.35 -21.93
CA LEU A 159 -21.05 5.18 -22.98
C LEU A 159 -21.62 4.84 -24.36
N ASN A 160 -21.70 3.56 -24.68
CA ASN A 160 -22.19 3.11 -25.98
C ASN A 160 -23.69 3.33 -26.15
N TYR A 161 -24.48 3.09 -25.10
CA TYR A 161 -25.93 3.36 -25.11
C TYR A 161 -26.24 4.84 -25.38
N LEU A 162 -25.52 5.75 -24.72
CA LEU A 162 -25.66 7.18 -24.97
C LEU A 162 -25.23 7.57 -26.38
N TYR A 163 -24.11 7.01 -26.87
CA TYR A 163 -23.63 7.25 -28.23
C TYR A 163 -24.68 6.87 -29.28
N LEU A 164 -25.28 5.67 -29.14
CA LEU A 164 -26.31 5.17 -30.07
C LEU A 164 -27.59 6.04 -30.02
N ASN A 165 -27.97 6.54 -28.85
CA ASN A 165 -29.09 7.48 -28.73
C ASN A 165 -28.78 8.84 -29.38
N LEU A 166 -27.58 9.39 -29.16
CA LEU A 166 -27.16 10.68 -29.70
C LEU A 166 -26.98 10.67 -31.23
N THR A 167 -26.63 9.51 -31.79
CA THR A 167 -26.53 9.29 -33.24
C THR A 167 -27.85 8.90 -33.89
N GLY A 168 -28.89 8.62 -33.09
CA GLY A 168 -30.20 8.18 -33.57
C GLY A 168 -30.25 6.72 -34.02
N GLU A 169 -29.21 5.93 -33.74
CA GLU A 169 -29.18 4.49 -34.03
C GLU A 169 -30.13 3.70 -33.10
N ILE A 170 -30.39 4.22 -31.89
CA ILE A 170 -31.43 3.75 -30.97
C ILE A 170 -32.28 4.95 -30.54
N GLN A 171 -33.58 4.76 -30.35
CA GLN A 171 -34.49 5.81 -29.90
C GLN A 171 -35.17 5.41 -28.60
N ALA A 172 -34.75 6.02 -27.49
CA ALA A 172 -35.37 5.81 -26.17
C ALA A 172 -36.22 7.03 -25.76
N SER A 173 -37.54 6.83 -25.66
CA SER A 173 -38.50 7.90 -25.30
C SER A 173 -38.31 8.45 -23.89
N GLU A 174 -37.77 7.66 -22.97
CA GLU A 174 -37.57 8.02 -21.56
C GLU A 174 -36.09 8.02 -21.15
N LEU A 175 -35.19 8.25 -22.11
CA LEU A 175 -33.74 8.19 -21.93
C LEU A 175 -33.27 8.88 -20.66
N LEU A 176 -33.63 10.16 -20.49
CA LEU A 176 -33.13 10.98 -19.38
C LEU A 176 -33.62 10.48 -18.02
N ASN A 177 -34.87 10.00 -17.93
CA ASN A 177 -35.46 9.53 -16.68
C ASN A 177 -34.82 8.21 -16.24
N ASN A 178 -34.74 7.23 -17.15
CA ASN A 178 -34.17 5.91 -16.84
C ASN A 178 -32.68 6.01 -16.51
N TYR A 179 -31.97 6.88 -17.22
CA TYR A 179 -30.55 7.14 -16.99
C TYR A 179 -30.29 7.88 -15.67
N SER A 180 -31.14 8.84 -15.30
CA SER A 180 -31.07 9.52 -14.00
C SER A 180 -31.33 8.55 -12.85
N PHE A 181 -32.33 7.67 -12.98
CA PHE A 181 -32.64 6.65 -11.98
C PHE A 181 -31.46 5.68 -11.78
N PHE A 182 -30.83 5.24 -12.87
CA PHE A 182 -29.63 4.40 -12.82
C PHE A 182 -28.50 5.05 -12.01
N PHE A 183 -28.20 6.33 -12.25
CA PHE A 183 -27.13 7.02 -11.50
C PHE A 183 -27.46 7.22 -10.03
N ILE A 184 -28.68 7.68 -9.73
CA ILE A 184 -29.11 7.89 -8.35
C ILE A 184 -29.04 6.55 -7.59
N GLY A 185 -29.53 5.46 -8.19
CA GLY A 185 -29.44 4.12 -7.62
C GLY A 185 -28.00 3.68 -7.36
N THR A 186 -27.10 3.92 -8.30
CA THR A 186 -25.67 3.56 -8.18
C THR A 186 -24.97 4.37 -7.08
N ILE A 187 -25.24 5.67 -6.99
CA ILE A 187 -24.68 6.54 -5.93
C ILE A 187 -25.20 6.12 -4.56
N LEU A 188 -26.51 5.91 -4.42
CA LEU A 188 -27.11 5.48 -3.16
C LEU A 188 -26.55 4.13 -2.71
N LEU A 189 -26.41 3.17 -3.64
CA LEU A 189 -25.78 1.89 -3.35
C LEU A 189 -24.35 2.09 -2.83
N ALA A 190 -23.53 2.89 -3.51
CA ALA A 190 -22.15 3.15 -3.10
C ALA A 190 -22.08 3.74 -1.68
N VAL A 191 -22.93 4.73 -1.38
CA VAL A 191 -23.02 5.38 -0.06
C VAL A 191 -23.45 4.37 1.03
N ILE A 192 -24.50 3.59 0.78
CA ILE A 192 -25.04 2.62 1.75
C ILE A 192 -23.98 1.54 2.04
N VAL A 193 -23.38 0.95 1.01
CA VAL A 193 -22.35 -0.08 1.14
C VAL A 193 -21.19 0.44 1.97
N HIS A 194 -20.70 1.65 1.71
CA HIS A 194 -19.57 2.22 2.45
C HIS A 194 -19.90 2.59 3.89
N LYS A 195 -21.10 3.10 4.14
CA LYS A 195 -21.51 3.49 5.50
C LYS A 195 -21.81 2.27 6.37
N SER A 196 -22.35 1.20 5.79
CA SER A 196 -22.86 0.06 6.55
C SER A 196 -21.92 -1.14 6.59
N LEU A 197 -21.06 -1.33 5.59
CA LEU A 197 -20.31 -2.58 5.41
C LEU A 197 -18.79 -2.43 5.54
N PHE A 198 -18.26 -1.21 5.70
CA PHE A 198 -16.82 -0.98 5.94
C PHE A 198 -16.43 -1.18 7.42
N ASN A 199 -16.82 -2.32 7.99
CA ASN A 199 -16.76 -2.62 9.43
C ASN A 199 -15.50 -3.38 9.88
N TRP A 200 -14.61 -3.77 8.96
CA TRP A 200 -13.37 -4.50 9.28
C TRP A 200 -12.19 -3.60 9.68
N LYS A 201 -12.34 -2.28 9.55
CA LYS A 201 -11.32 -1.31 9.95
C LYS A 201 -11.04 -1.43 11.47
N PRO A 202 -9.77 -1.57 11.86
CA PRO A 202 -9.31 -1.45 13.23
C PRO A 202 -9.89 -0.20 13.91
N GLU A 203 -10.42 -0.38 15.12
CA GLU A 203 -10.76 0.76 15.98
C GLU A 203 -9.48 1.56 16.25
N GLN A 204 -9.58 2.88 16.09
CA GLN A 204 -8.47 3.82 16.22
C GLN A 204 -8.49 4.47 17.61
N TYR A 205 -7.32 4.62 18.23
CA TYR A 205 -7.15 5.37 19.48
C TYR A 205 -7.63 6.82 19.32
N GLN A 206 -8.55 7.24 20.20
CA GLN A 206 -9.17 8.57 20.15
C GLN A 206 -8.45 9.60 21.02
N GLU A 207 -7.75 9.16 22.06
CA GLU A 207 -7.01 10.03 22.96
C GLU A 207 -5.57 10.25 22.47
N LEU A 208 -4.95 11.33 22.94
CA LEU A 208 -3.52 11.53 22.76
C LEU A 208 -2.75 10.60 23.70
N THR A 209 -1.50 10.31 23.35
CA THR A 209 -0.60 9.46 24.14
C THR A 209 -0.45 10.02 25.55
N ASN A 210 -0.92 9.29 26.56
CA ASN A 210 -0.95 9.74 27.96
C ASN A 210 -0.70 8.62 28.99
N ASN A 211 -0.39 7.39 28.54
CA ASN A 211 -0.32 6.23 29.43
C ASN A 211 0.95 6.18 30.31
N VAL A 212 2.00 6.92 29.94
CA VAL A 212 3.21 7.10 30.74
C VAL A 212 3.86 8.45 30.40
N GLU A 213 4.50 9.08 31.39
CA GLU A 213 5.28 10.30 31.16
C GLU A 213 6.73 9.97 30.75
N VAL A 214 7.29 10.77 29.84
CA VAL A 214 8.71 10.69 29.52
C VAL A 214 9.51 11.43 30.59
N LYS A 215 10.40 10.71 31.28
CA LYS A 215 11.27 11.29 32.33
C LYS A 215 12.71 11.41 31.86
N GLU A 216 13.37 10.26 31.72
CA GLU A 216 14.75 10.14 31.26
C GLU A 216 14.83 9.09 30.15
N LYS A 217 15.96 9.06 29.44
CA LYS A 217 16.21 8.00 28.45
C LYS A 217 16.36 6.65 29.16
N ILE A 218 15.81 5.62 28.54
CA ILE A 218 15.90 4.22 28.99
C ILE A 218 17.05 3.50 28.29
N THR A 219 17.39 3.97 27.09
CA THR A 219 18.50 3.47 26.30
C THR A 219 19.18 4.62 25.55
N ASP A 220 20.47 4.44 25.26
CA ASP A 220 21.25 5.39 24.47
C ASP A 220 20.88 5.38 22.99
N ARG A 221 20.48 4.23 22.46
CA ARG A 221 20.19 4.06 21.03
C ARG A 221 19.01 3.14 20.75
N VAL A 222 18.27 3.47 19.70
CA VAL A 222 17.27 2.60 19.10
C VAL A 222 17.69 2.26 17.68
N ILE A 223 17.80 0.96 17.39
CA ILE A 223 17.97 0.45 16.03
C ILE A 223 16.66 -0.22 15.63
N MET A 224 16.03 0.25 14.57
CA MET A 224 14.79 -0.32 14.06
C MET A 224 15.01 -0.86 12.65
N ILE A 225 14.61 -2.10 12.42
CA ILE A 225 14.61 -2.72 11.10
C ILE A 225 13.18 -3.06 10.74
N ILE A 226 12.70 -2.49 9.63
CA ILE A 226 11.37 -2.73 9.08
C ILE A 226 11.53 -3.65 7.88
N ILE A 227 10.94 -4.84 7.94
CA ILE A 227 10.82 -5.74 6.80
C ILE A 227 9.51 -5.37 6.09
N ASP A 228 9.60 -4.54 5.05
CA ASP A 228 8.44 -4.01 4.31
C ASP A 228 7.55 -5.15 3.81
N GLY A 229 6.24 -4.98 3.96
CA GLY A 229 5.25 -5.94 3.47
C GLY A 229 5.32 -7.32 4.10
N CYS A 230 6.06 -7.50 5.22
CA CYS A 230 6.24 -8.79 5.87
C CYS A 230 5.01 -9.20 6.68
N ARG A 231 4.34 -10.26 6.22
CA ARG A 231 3.22 -10.84 6.97
C ARG A 231 3.72 -11.56 8.21
N LYS A 232 3.03 -11.35 9.31
CA LYS A 232 3.35 -12.02 10.57
C LYS A 232 3.27 -13.56 10.49
N ASP A 233 2.22 -14.08 9.88
CA ASP A 233 2.00 -15.53 9.78
C ASP A 233 3.09 -16.21 8.92
N LYS A 234 3.54 -15.54 7.86
CA LYS A 234 4.62 -16.02 7.00
C LYS A 234 5.99 -15.92 7.65
N LEU A 235 6.23 -14.90 8.47
CA LEU A 235 7.43 -14.85 9.30
C LEU A 235 7.54 -16.06 10.24
N ALA A 236 6.41 -16.49 10.82
CA ALA A 236 6.37 -17.66 11.68
C ALA A 236 6.51 -19.01 10.94
N GLU A 237 6.29 -19.03 9.62
CA GLU A 237 6.46 -20.21 8.76
C GLU A 237 7.89 -20.34 8.20
N ALA A 238 8.55 -19.20 7.96
CA ALA A 238 9.89 -19.12 7.38
C ALA A 238 10.99 -19.61 8.34
N ASP A 239 12.07 -20.20 7.80
CA ASP A 239 13.24 -20.59 8.60
C ASP A 239 14.10 -19.36 8.98
N THR A 240 13.77 -18.75 10.13
CA THR A 240 14.36 -17.47 10.59
C THR A 240 15.09 -17.63 11.92
N PRO A 241 16.21 -18.37 11.97
CA PRO A 241 16.88 -18.75 13.21
C PRO A 241 17.40 -17.56 14.03
N PHE A 242 17.70 -16.41 13.42
CA PHE A 242 18.13 -15.24 14.15
C PHE A 242 16.93 -14.50 14.79
N ILE A 243 15.85 -14.28 14.05
CA ILE A 243 14.60 -13.72 14.55
C ILE A 243 14.00 -14.61 15.65
N ASP A 244 14.06 -15.94 15.50
CA ASP A 244 13.68 -16.90 16.55
C ASP A 244 14.47 -16.72 17.85
N GLN A 245 15.76 -16.38 17.74
CA GLN A 245 16.56 -16.04 18.91
C GLN A 245 16.15 -14.70 19.52
N LEU A 246 15.81 -13.71 18.70
CA LEU A 246 15.29 -12.42 19.17
C LEU A 246 13.97 -12.60 19.91
N LEU A 247 13.05 -13.44 19.41
CA LEU A 247 11.80 -13.78 20.08
C LEU A 247 12.04 -14.41 21.47
N LYS A 248 13.04 -15.28 21.60
CA LYS A 248 13.40 -15.90 22.90
C LYS A 248 14.05 -14.92 23.87
N LYS A 249 14.74 -13.89 23.37
CA LYS A 249 15.52 -12.92 24.16
C LYS A 249 14.86 -11.55 24.31
N GLY A 250 13.72 -11.34 23.68
CA GLY A 250 12.99 -10.08 23.67
C GLY A 250 11.51 -10.27 24.00
N THR A 251 10.72 -9.24 23.69
CA THR A 251 9.27 -9.24 23.81
C THR A 251 8.62 -9.20 22.43
N GLU A 252 7.67 -10.10 22.19
CA GLU A 252 6.83 -10.13 20.99
C GLU A 252 5.48 -9.47 21.26
N TYR A 253 5.04 -8.58 20.37
CA TYR A 253 3.65 -8.13 20.33
C TYR A 253 2.84 -9.05 19.41
N THR A 254 1.99 -9.89 20.01
CA THR A 254 1.35 -10.96 19.26
C THR A 254 0.19 -10.48 18.38
N GLN A 255 -0.41 -9.34 18.73
CA GLN A 255 -1.57 -8.72 18.08
C GLN A 255 -1.25 -7.27 17.64
N MET A 256 -0.13 -7.09 16.93
CA MET A 256 0.25 -5.78 16.37
C MET A 256 -0.42 -5.59 15.00
N GLU A 257 -1.19 -4.52 14.87
CA GLU A 257 -1.96 -4.19 13.66
C GLU A 257 -1.41 -2.97 12.93
N THR A 258 -1.42 -3.03 11.60
CA THR A 258 -1.20 -1.85 10.76
C THR A 258 -2.40 -0.88 10.81
N ILE A 259 -2.33 0.20 10.02
CA ILE A 259 -3.35 1.24 9.89
C ILE A 259 -4.07 1.14 8.55
N TYR A 260 -5.20 1.84 8.42
CA TYR A 260 -5.90 2.00 7.14
C TYR A 260 -5.62 3.39 6.51
N PRO A 261 -5.27 3.48 5.21
CA PRO A 261 -4.94 2.37 4.32
C PRO A 261 -3.54 1.79 4.59
N ALA A 262 -3.38 0.48 4.42
CA ALA A 262 -2.12 -0.24 4.67
C ALA A 262 -1.12 -0.08 3.51
N ARG A 263 -0.60 1.13 3.33
CA ARG A 263 0.33 1.50 2.24
C ARG A 263 1.61 2.04 2.82
N THR A 264 2.76 1.63 2.29
CA THR A 264 4.10 1.94 2.82
C THR A 264 4.28 3.37 3.32
N VAL A 265 4.12 4.40 2.48
CA VAL A 265 4.37 5.80 2.90
C VAL A 265 3.37 6.25 3.96
N THR A 266 2.14 5.73 3.90
CA THR A 266 1.08 6.00 4.87
C THR A 266 1.41 5.34 6.22
N CYS A 267 1.80 4.06 6.22
CA CYS A 267 2.16 3.31 7.42
C CYS A 267 3.43 3.83 8.07
N PHE A 268 4.46 4.19 7.29
CA PHE A 268 5.68 4.83 7.80
C PHE A 268 5.37 6.18 8.45
N SER A 269 4.49 6.99 7.84
CA SER A 269 4.00 8.22 8.45
C SER A 269 3.34 7.95 9.81
N SER A 270 2.50 6.93 9.91
CA SER A 270 1.86 6.55 11.18
C SER A 270 2.85 5.99 12.21
N LEU A 271 3.81 5.16 11.80
CA LEU A 271 4.87 4.60 12.65
C LEU A 271 5.69 5.69 13.33
N PHE A 272 5.98 6.80 12.63
CA PHE A 272 6.91 7.83 13.09
C PHE A 272 6.27 9.14 13.54
N THR A 273 4.97 9.33 13.33
CA THR A 273 4.18 10.40 13.98
C THR A 273 3.38 9.91 15.17
N GLY A 274 3.15 8.60 15.25
CA GLY A 274 2.30 7.99 16.27
C GLY A 274 0.81 8.28 16.08
N THR A 275 0.39 8.75 14.90
CA THR A 275 -1.01 9.07 14.60
C THR A 275 -1.47 8.49 13.26
N TYR A 276 -2.72 8.75 12.88
CA TYR A 276 -3.41 8.17 11.73
C TYR A 276 -3.44 9.10 10.51
N PRO A 277 -3.74 8.56 9.31
CA PRO A 277 -3.75 9.31 8.03
C PRO A 277 -4.64 10.55 7.97
N TRP A 278 -5.69 10.59 8.78
CA TRP A 278 -6.57 11.75 8.85
C TRP A 278 -5.94 12.94 9.58
N GLU A 279 -4.91 12.71 10.40
CA GLU A 279 -4.22 13.75 11.18
C GLU A 279 -2.86 14.11 10.58
N HIS A 280 -1.99 13.13 10.28
CA HIS A 280 -0.68 13.41 9.65
C HIS A 280 -0.78 13.76 8.15
N GLY A 281 -1.93 13.56 7.51
CA GLY A 281 -2.25 14.05 6.16
C GLY A 281 -1.88 13.15 4.98
N ILE A 282 -0.97 12.20 5.18
CA ILE A 282 -0.54 11.23 4.15
C ILE A 282 -1.55 10.08 4.06
N LYS A 283 -2.10 9.82 2.87
CA LYS A 283 -3.19 8.83 2.64
C LYS A 283 -2.93 7.86 1.48
N SER A 284 -1.82 8.01 0.79
CA SER A 284 -1.41 7.20 -0.36
C SER A 284 0.11 7.28 -0.51
N ASN A 285 0.68 6.37 -1.30
CA ASN A 285 2.08 6.45 -1.72
C ASN A 285 2.34 7.63 -2.68
N LEU A 286 1.31 8.05 -3.43
CA LEU A 286 1.35 9.29 -4.20
C LEU A 286 1.05 10.49 -3.30
N VAL A 287 2.11 11.14 -2.81
CA VAL A 287 2.04 12.35 -1.99
C VAL A 287 1.94 13.58 -2.90
N LEU A 288 0.74 14.16 -3.00
CA LEU A 288 0.49 15.36 -3.81
C LEU A 288 0.85 16.67 -3.08
N ASP A 289 0.81 16.64 -1.74
CA ASP A 289 1.10 17.74 -0.83
C ASP A 289 2.25 17.27 0.07
N LEU A 290 3.47 17.77 -0.20
CA LEU A 290 4.70 17.29 0.44
C LEU A 290 4.70 17.59 1.94
N GLY A 291 5.25 16.67 2.73
CA GLY A 291 5.39 16.79 4.17
C GLY A 291 4.16 16.29 4.95
N ILE A 292 4.43 15.67 6.10
CA ILE A 292 3.41 15.40 7.12
C ILE A 292 2.89 16.70 7.76
N LYS A 293 1.64 16.67 8.26
CA LYS A 293 0.96 17.83 8.88
C LYS A 293 1.11 17.92 10.40
N THR A 294 1.89 17.01 10.97
CA THR A 294 2.13 16.86 12.41
C THR A 294 3.62 16.71 12.65
N GLU A 295 4.05 16.75 13.90
CA GLU A 295 5.44 16.39 14.24
C GLU A 295 5.65 14.88 14.09
N SER A 296 6.90 14.50 13.84
CA SER A 296 7.42 13.15 13.87
C SER A 296 8.38 12.96 15.05
N ILE A 297 8.81 11.72 15.26
CA ILE A 297 9.90 11.41 16.19
C ILE A 297 11.20 12.17 15.85
N PHE A 298 11.47 12.44 14.57
CA PHE A 298 12.68 13.15 14.16
C PHE A 298 12.67 14.61 14.63
N ASP A 299 11.52 15.28 14.61
CA ASP A 299 11.35 16.62 15.19
C ASP A 299 11.68 16.62 16.68
N LYS A 300 11.21 15.59 17.41
CA LYS A 300 11.46 15.45 18.85
C LYS A 300 12.89 15.09 19.21
N LEU A 301 13.58 14.38 18.33
CA LEU A 301 15.03 14.16 18.46
C LEU A 301 15.80 15.46 18.28
N ARG A 302 15.48 16.26 17.24
CA ARG A 302 16.11 17.57 17.00
C ARG A 302 15.93 18.54 18.16
N GLU A 303 14.74 18.59 18.77
CA GLU A 303 14.48 19.42 19.96
C GLU A 303 15.40 19.12 21.15
N LYS A 304 16.04 17.94 21.16
CA LYS A 304 16.93 17.46 22.22
C LYS A 304 18.37 17.25 21.72
N ASP A 305 18.72 17.83 20.57
CA ASP A 305 20.03 17.70 19.92
C ASP A 305 20.46 16.24 19.66
N LYS A 306 19.47 15.36 19.43
CA LYS A 306 19.68 13.96 19.06
C LYS A 306 19.53 13.76 17.55
N LYS A 307 20.22 12.75 17.02
CA LYS A 307 20.22 12.41 15.60
C LYS A 307 19.33 11.20 15.33
N GLY A 308 18.44 11.34 14.37
CA GLY A 308 17.66 10.23 13.82
C GLY A 308 17.87 10.14 12.30
N LYS A 309 17.89 8.92 11.77
CA LYS A 309 17.93 8.66 10.32
C LYS A 309 17.00 7.54 9.90
N LEU A 310 16.31 7.77 8.79
CA LEU A 310 15.49 6.79 8.09
C LEU A 310 16.13 6.43 6.75
N LEU A 311 16.67 5.21 6.65
CA LEU A 311 17.14 4.65 5.39
C LEU A 311 16.00 3.84 4.75
N GLY A 312 15.48 4.32 3.62
CA GLY A 312 14.33 3.69 2.96
C GLY A 312 14.05 4.20 1.55
N ILE A 313 12.93 3.77 0.96
CA ILE A 313 12.56 4.11 -0.41
C ILE A 313 12.41 5.63 -0.62
N ALA A 314 12.72 6.10 -1.83
CA ALA A 314 12.68 7.53 -2.16
C ALA A 314 11.34 8.23 -1.87
N HIS A 315 10.21 7.51 -1.95
CA HIS A 315 8.88 8.07 -1.64
C HIS A 315 8.71 8.52 -0.18
N LEU A 316 9.59 8.09 0.74
CA LEU A 316 9.58 8.55 2.13
C LEU A 316 10.11 9.99 2.26
N ILE A 317 10.94 10.46 1.31
CA ILE A 317 11.36 11.87 1.24
C ILE A 317 10.13 12.77 1.12
N ASP A 318 9.13 12.37 0.35
CA ASP A 318 7.94 13.19 0.14
C ASP A 318 7.16 13.44 1.43
N ALA A 319 7.30 12.56 2.44
CA ALA A 319 6.63 12.69 3.74
C ALA A 319 7.49 13.36 4.82
N PHE A 320 8.79 13.06 4.88
CA PHE A 320 9.68 13.48 5.98
C PHE A 320 10.83 14.43 5.58
N GLY A 321 11.08 14.59 4.28
CA GLY A 321 12.18 15.41 3.76
C GLY A 321 13.55 14.71 3.74
N GLU A 322 14.49 15.29 3.00
CA GLU A 322 15.85 14.74 2.81
C GLU A 322 16.76 14.88 4.04
N GLU A 323 16.38 15.74 5.00
CA GLU A 323 17.13 15.88 6.25
C GLU A 323 17.01 14.63 7.12
N ASP A 324 15.85 13.98 7.13
CA ASP A 324 15.60 12.79 7.96
C ASP A 324 15.74 11.49 7.16
N VAL A 325 15.41 11.55 5.87
CA VAL A 325 15.38 10.38 4.99
C VAL A 325 16.61 10.34 4.12
N GLU A 326 17.29 9.21 4.21
CA GLU A 326 18.25 8.82 3.20
C GLU A 326 17.64 7.80 2.25
N ALA A 327 17.49 8.18 0.98
CA ALA A 327 16.80 7.36 0.00
C ALA A 327 17.67 6.31 -0.67
N ILE A 328 17.07 5.14 -0.90
CA ILE A 328 17.56 4.11 -1.81
C ILE A 328 16.70 4.05 -3.08
N THR A 329 17.31 3.67 -4.20
CA THR A 329 16.56 3.36 -5.42
C THR A 329 15.90 2.00 -5.28
N ALA A 330 14.62 1.90 -5.64
CA ALA A 330 13.91 0.62 -5.72
C ALA A 330 14.10 -0.08 -7.09
N VAL A 331 14.84 0.54 -8.02
CA VAL A 331 15.10 0.00 -9.36
C VAL A 331 16.46 -0.68 -9.38
N MET A 332 16.51 -1.92 -8.90
CA MET A 332 17.66 -2.80 -8.99
C MET A 332 17.22 -4.26 -8.93
N ASP A 333 18.16 -5.19 -9.11
CA ASP A 333 17.88 -6.60 -8.87
C ASP A 333 17.46 -6.81 -7.41
N ASN A 334 16.34 -7.50 -7.22
CA ASN A 334 15.75 -7.71 -5.91
C ASN A 334 16.68 -8.53 -5.00
N ASP A 335 17.52 -9.39 -5.57
CA ASP A 335 18.49 -10.21 -4.82
C ASP A 335 19.64 -9.39 -4.24
N GLU A 336 19.87 -8.17 -4.74
CA GLU A 336 20.93 -7.27 -4.28
C GLU A 336 20.42 -6.12 -3.40
N ALA A 337 19.11 -5.88 -3.38
CA ALA A 337 18.50 -4.71 -2.75
C ALA A 337 18.81 -4.64 -1.25
N ASP A 338 18.39 -5.63 -0.46
CA ASP A 338 18.58 -5.63 1.00
C ASP A 338 20.06 -5.65 1.40
N ALA A 339 20.92 -6.34 0.64
CA ALA A 339 22.37 -6.32 0.87
C ALA A 339 22.96 -4.91 0.72
N ASN A 340 22.51 -4.15 -0.28
CA ASN A 340 22.95 -2.77 -0.50
C ASN A 340 22.42 -1.82 0.57
N ILE A 341 21.18 -2.04 1.04
CA ILE A 341 20.58 -1.30 2.14
C ILE A 341 21.39 -1.50 3.42
N ILE A 342 21.69 -2.75 3.80
CA ILE A 342 22.54 -3.02 4.98
C ILE A 342 23.93 -2.39 4.84
N ARG A 343 24.52 -2.43 3.64
CA ARG A 343 25.81 -1.78 3.38
C ARG A 343 25.74 -0.27 3.60
N ARG A 344 24.62 0.38 3.24
CA ARG A 344 24.43 1.82 3.46
C ARG A 344 24.13 2.14 4.93
N ALA A 345 23.32 1.34 5.60
CA ALA A 345 23.05 1.45 7.04
C ALA A 345 24.37 1.44 7.86
N LYS A 346 25.29 0.52 7.54
CA LYS A 346 26.63 0.48 8.15
C LYS A 346 27.44 1.76 7.94
N LYS A 347 27.31 2.40 6.77
CA LYS A 347 27.98 3.68 6.49
C LYS A 347 27.36 4.84 7.28
N ILE A 348 26.02 4.89 7.37
CA ILE A 348 25.31 5.91 8.17
C ILE A 348 25.77 5.82 9.63
N MET A 349 25.79 4.61 10.22
CA MET A 349 26.31 4.41 11.58
C MET A 349 27.73 4.94 11.76
N LYS A 350 28.63 4.68 10.82
CA LYS A 350 30.02 5.14 10.88
C LYS A 350 30.21 6.64 10.66
N GLN A 351 29.36 7.26 9.87
CA GLN A 351 29.49 8.67 9.47
C GLN A 351 28.76 9.61 10.43
N GLU A 352 27.60 9.20 10.92
CA GLU A 352 26.67 10.08 11.61
C GLU A 352 26.45 9.67 13.07
N ASP A 353 26.63 8.38 13.37
CA ASP A 353 26.39 7.75 14.67
C ASP A 353 25.06 8.17 15.33
N PRO A 354 23.91 7.89 14.69
CA PRO A 354 22.62 8.36 15.19
C PRO A 354 22.14 7.57 16.43
N GLU A 355 21.41 8.24 17.31
CA GLU A 355 20.66 7.61 18.41
C GLU A 355 19.42 6.86 17.93
N LEU A 356 18.87 7.23 16.76
CA LEU A 356 17.81 6.46 16.08
C LEU A 356 18.24 6.13 14.65
N LEU A 357 18.41 4.85 14.33
CA LEU A 357 18.53 4.40 12.94
C LEU A 357 17.36 3.48 12.60
N ILE A 358 16.58 3.88 11.59
CA ILE A 358 15.56 3.05 10.98
C ILE A 358 16.06 2.58 9.62
N THR A 359 15.97 1.27 9.36
CA THR A 359 16.37 0.65 8.10
C THR A 359 15.19 -0.14 7.52
N GLN A 360 14.73 0.23 6.33
CA GLN A 360 13.69 -0.48 5.58
C GLN A 360 14.33 -1.50 4.65
N LEU A 361 14.02 -2.78 4.84
CA LEU A 361 14.30 -3.86 3.88
C LEU A 361 13.09 -4.03 2.95
N ILE A 362 13.31 -4.12 1.65
CA ILE A 362 12.24 -3.99 0.64
C ILE A 362 11.96 -5.28 -0.13
N SER A 363 12.83 -6.28 -0.02
CA SER A 363 12.82 -7.43 -0.94
C SER A 363 11.62 -8.36 -0.74
N VAL A 364 11.11 -8.43 0.49
CA VAL A 364 9.90 -9.19 0.86
C VAL A 364 8.67 -8.58 0.21
N ASP A 365 8.43 -7.28 0.38
CA ASP A 365 7.32 -6.57 -0.26
C ASP A 365 7.39 -6.66 -1.79
N GLN A 366 8.55 -6.40 -2.40
CA GLN A 366 8.73 -6.50 -3.86
C GLN A 366 8.43 -7.90 -4.41
N THR A 367 8.79 -8.94 -3.67
CA THR A 367 8.46 -10.33 -4.03
C THR A 367 6.98 -10.59 -3.82
N GLY A 368 6.40 -10.14 -2.71
CA GLY A 368 4.96 -10.20 -2.48
C GLY A 368 4.17 -9.52 -3.60
N HIS A 369 4.66 -8.38 -4.09
CA HIS A 369 4.09 -7.68 -5.23
C HIS A 369 4.08 -8.51 -6.49
N SER A 370 5.13 -9.25 -6.81
CA SER A 370 5.29 -9.89 -8.13
C SER A 370 4.92 -11.37 -8.17
N ARG A 371 5.03 -12.03 -7.02
CA ARG A 371 4.90 -13.48 -6.85
C ARG A 371 3.73 -13.83 -5.93
N GLY A 372 3.33 -12.93 -5.03
CA GLY A 372 2.32 -13.18 -4.00
C GLY A 372 2.87 -13.95 -2.79
N PRO A 373 2.21 -13.85 -1.62
CA PRO A 373 2.78 -14.29 -0.34
C PRO A 373 2.65 -15.79 -0.03
N HIS A 374 2.03 -16.57 -0.92
CA HIS A 374 1.73 -17.99 -0.71
C HIS A 374 2.69 -18.95 -1.42
N TYR A 375 3.77 -18.43 -1.98
CA TYR A 375 4.75 -19.22 -2.71
C TYR A 375 6.12 -19.14 -2.03
N SER A 376 6.98 -20.14 -2.28
CA SER A 376 8.25 -20.28 -1.56
C SER A 376 9.15 -19.06 -1.72
N GLU A 377 9.10 -18.38 -2.86
CA GLU A 377 9.95 -17.21 -3.11
C GLU A 377 9.72 -16.09 -2.08
N TYR A 378 8.49 -15.96 -1.56
CA TYR A 378 8.18 -14.98 -0.53
C TYR A 378 8.78 -15.38 0.84
N LEU A 379 8.73 -16.67 1.19
CA LEU A 379 9.37 -17.18 2.41
C LEU A 379 10.89 -17.08 2.31
N GLU A 380 11.47 -17.46 1.16
CA GLU A 380 12.90 -17.34 0.87
C GLU A 380 13.41 -15.91 1.09
N LYS A 381 12.64 -14.88 0.71
CA LYS A 381 12.98 -13.48 1.01
C LYS A 381 12.89 -13.10 2.48
N ILE A 382 11.97 -13.68 3.24
CA ILE A 382 11.95 -13.51 4.69
C ILE A 382 13.19 -14.14 5.32
N GLU A 383 13.60 -15.33 4.87
CA GLU A 383 14.81 -16.02 5.33
C GLU A 383 16.09 -15.26 4.94
N GLU A 384 16.13 -14.62 3.76
CA GLU A 384 17.20 -13.70 3.37
C GLU A 384 17.26 -12.48 4.29
N ALA A 385 16.12 -11.86 4.60
CA ALA A 385 16.04 -10.73 5.53
C ALA A 385 16.58 -11.13 6.91
N ASP A 386 16.25 -12.31 7.43
CA ASP A 386 16.81 -12.84 8.69
C ASP A 386 18.35 -12.88 8.67
N ARG A 387 18.95 -13.41 7.60
CA ARG A 387 20.42 -13.46 7.44
C ARG A 387 21.04 -12.06 7.36
N HIS A 388 20.39 -11.12 6.67
CA HIS A 388 20.83 -9.74 6.57
C HIS A 388 20.78 -9.03 7.93
N ILE A 389 19.70 -9.21 8.67
CA ILE A 389 19.52 -8.68 10.03
C ILE A 389 20.58 -9.27 10.97
N GLU A 390 20.81 -10.58 10.93
CA GLU A 390 21.86 -11.23 11.74
C GLU A 390 23.24 -10.62 11.45
N GLY A 391 23.61 -10.53 10.17
CA GLY A 391 24.90 -9.98 9.75
C GLY A 391 25.07 -8.49 10.08
N PHE A 392 23.98 -7.73 10.15
CA PHE A 392 24.00 -6.34 10.56
C PHE A 392 24.14 -6.19 12.08
N VAL A 393 23.33 -6.91 12.86
CA VAL A 393 23.39 -6.86 14.32
C VAL A 393 24.73 -7.38 14.85
N LYS A 394 25.27 -8.48 14.31
CA LYS A 394 26.62 -8.97 14.67
C LYS A 394 27.70 -7.91 14.42
N TRP A 395 27.58 -7.17 13.33
CA TRP A 395 28.50 -6.08 13.02
C TRP A 395 28.32 -4.90 13.98
N LEU A 396 27.08 -4.49 14.28
CA LEU A 396 26.80 -3.44 15.27
C LEU A 396 27.39 -3.79 16.64
N THR A 397 27.23 -5.03 17.10
CA THR A 397 27.82 -5.53 18.34
C THR A 397 29.34 -5.48 18.30
N ALA A 398 29.97 -5.92 17.21
CA ALA A 398 31.43 -5.93 17.09
C ALA A 398 32.04 -4.51 17.08
N GLU A 399 31.31 -3.52 16.61
CA GLU A 399 31.74 -2.10 16.60
C GLU A 399 31.32 -1.36 17.88
N GLY A 400 30.69 -2.04 18.86
CA GLY A 400 30.30 -1.46 20.16
C GLY A 400 28.99 -0.66 20.14
N TYR A 401 28.22 -0.70 19.06
CA TYR A 401 26.97 0.06 18.95
C TYR A 401 25.80 -0.53 19.75
N MET A 402 25.92 -1.76 20.28
CA MET A 402 24.80 -2.51 20.89
C MET A 402 24.80 -2.57 22.43
N ASP A 403 25.79 -1.96 23.11
CA ASP A 403 25.97 -2.09 24.57
C ASP A 403 24.77 -1.59 25.38
N ASP A 404 24.25 -0.40 25.03
CA ASP A 404 22.97 0.12 25.50
C ASP A 404 22.10 0.49 24.30
N THR A 405 21.50 -0.53 23.70
CA THR A 405 20.63 -0.37 22.53
C THR A 405 19.37 -1.20 22.65
N THR A 406 18.26 -0.59 22.25
CA THR A 406 17.01 -1.31 21.98
C THR A 406 16.90 -1.58 20.47
N LEU A 407 16.88 -2.87 20.11
CA LEU A 407 16.59 -3.35 18.77
C LEU A 407 15.10 -3.59 18.59
N ILE A 408 14.53 -3.05 17.52
CA ILE A 408 13.12 -3.25 17.14
C ILE A 408 13.09 -3.90 15.74
N ILE A 409 12.46 -5.06 15.62
CA ILE A 409 12.13 -5.68 14.33
C ILE A 409 10.64 -5.52 14.10
N ALA A 410 10.25 -4.92 12.97
CA ALA A 410 8.86 -4.65 12.66
C ALA A 410 8.52 -4.90 11.18
N ALA A 411 7.24 -4.81 10.85
CA ALA A 411 6.77 -4.49 9.50
C ALA A 411 5.76 -3.34 9.57
N ASP A 412 5.56 -2.67 8.44
CA ASP A 412 4.62 -1.58 8.28
C ASP A 412 3.22 -2.08 7.89
N HIS A 413 3.15 -3.08 7.00
CA HIS A 413 1.95 -3.85 6.66
C HIS A 413 2.33 -5.29 6.27
N GLY A 414 1.32 -6.16 6.15
CA GLY A 414 1.48 -7.47 5.52
C GLY A 414 1.18 -7.45 4.01
N GLN A 415 0.81 -8.59 3.46
CA GLN A 415 0.50 -8.77 2.04
C GLN A 415 -0.69 -9.73 1.90
N SER A 416 -1.72 -9.34 1.17
CA SER A 416 -2.86 -10.21 0.89
C SER A 416 -2.58 -11.18 -0.26
N ARG A 417 -3.57 -12.02 -0.57
CA ARG A 417 -3.63 -12.82 -1.78
C ARG A 417 -3.68 -11.91 -3.01
N GLY A 418 -2.90 -12.27 -4.02
CA GLY A 418 -2.74 -11.46 -5.22
C GLY A 418 -1.35 -10.84 -5.33
N ILE A 419 -1.20 -9.88 -6.25
CA ILE A 419 0.05 -9.21 -6.63
C ILE A 419 -0.06 -7.76 -6.19
N GLY A 420 0.69 -7.35 -5.16
CA GLY A 420 0.57 -5.99 -4.62
C GLY A 420 -0.76 -5.72 -3.95
N ALA A 421 -1.27 -6.77 -3.33
CA ALA A 421 -2.56 -6.79 -2.68
C ALA A 421 -2.37 -6.29 -1.24
N HIS A 422 -2.09 -5.00 -1.08
CA HIS A 422 -2.11 -4.34 0.21
C HIS A 422 -2.73 -2.94 0.12
N GLY A 423 -3.27 -2.44 1.23
CA GLY A 423 -3.89 -1.13 1.33
C GLY A 423 -5.29 -1.13 1.93
N HIS A 424 -5.97 -2.29 1.96
CA HIS A 424 -7.37 -2.39 2.36
C HIS A 424 -7.64 -3.25 3.58
N LEU A 425 -6.59 -3.77 4.22
CA LEU A 425 -6.66 -4.57 5.45
C LEU A 425 -7.40 -5.90 5.26
N ASP A 426 -7.07 -6.62 4.18
CA ASP A 426 -7.27 -8.06 4.20
C ASP A 426 -6.55 -8.69 5.41
N GLU A 427 -6.97 -9.88 5.85
CA GLU A 427 -6.40 -10.54 7.02
C GLU A 427 -4.88 -10.69 6.92
N GLY A 428 -4.36 -11.01 5.73
CA GLY A 428 -2.91 -11.10 5.48
C GLY A 428 -2.17 -9.77 5.54
N GLU A 429 -2.85 -8.64 5.35
CA GLU A 429 -2.24 -7.29 5.41
C GLU A 429 -2.21 -6.74 6.84
N ARG A 430 -3.16 -7.17 7.68
CA ARG A 430 -3.49 -6.52 8.94
C ARG A 430 -2.44 -6.70 10.03
N TYR A 431 -2.01 -7.94 10.25
CA TYR A 431 -1.14 -8.30 11.36
C TYR A 431 0.33 -8.31 10.94
N VAL A 432 1.13 -7.51 11.63
CA VAL A 432 2.55 -7.31 11.34
C VAL A 432 3.42 -7.82 12.49
N PRO A 433 4.64 -8.32 12.22
CA PRO A 433 5.60 -8.61 13.27
C PRO A 433 5.96 -7.33 14.02
N LEU A 434 6.09 -7.44 15.34
CA LEU A 434 6.80 -6.47 16.17
C LEU A 434 7.50 -7.20 17.31
N ILE A 435 8.82 -7.08 17.34
CA ILE A 435 9.71 -7.67 18.34
C ILE A 435 10.60 -6.57 18.87
N ILE A 436 10.65 -6.44 20.20
CA ILE A 436 11.52 -5.49 20.89
C ILE A 436 12.54 -6.31 21.67
N GLN A 437 13.82 -5.96 21.60
CA GLN A 437 14.90 -6.61 22.33
C GLN A 437 15.88 -5.55 22.84
N GLY A 438 16.37 -5.72 24.07
CA GLY A 438 17.37 -4.82 24.65
C GLY A 438 17.61 -5.11 26.13
N PRO A 439 18.56 -4.42 26.77
CA PRO A 439 18.89 -4.62 28.19
C PRO A 439 17.69 -4.44 29.13
N GLN A 440 16.84 -3.46 28.83
CA GLN A 440 15.67 -3.09 29.64
C GLN A 440 14.38 -3.83 29.25
N VAL A 441 14.45 -4.72 28.25
CA VAL A 441 13.29 -5.42 27.69
C VAL A 441 13.11 -6.78 28.37
N LYS A 442 11.86 -7.18 28.64
CA LYS A 442 11.53 -8.52 29.13
C LYS A 442 11.92 -9.58 28.10
N GLN A 443 12.47 -10.70 28.56
CA GLN A 443 12.96 -11.76 27.69
C GLN A 443 11.93 -12.89 27.58
N GLY A 444 11.69 -13.38 26.37
CA GLY A 444 10.74 -14.46 26.09
C GLY A 444 9.29 -14.11 26.41
N TYR A 445 8.98 -12.80 26.51
CA TYR A 445 7.66 -12.32 26.89
C TYR A 445 6.79 -12.09 25.66
N LYS A 446 5.49 -12.35 25.80
CA LYS A 446 4.51 -12.16 24.71
C LYS A 446 3.38 -11.28 25.21
N VAL A 447 3.19 -10.15 24.55
CA VAL A 447 2.04 -9.28 24.77
C VAL A 447 0.92 -9.74 23.86
N THR A 448 -0.22 -10.07 24.45
CA THR A 448 -1.41 -10.55 23.72
C THR A 448 -2.45 -9.47 23.47
N ASP A 449 -2.32 -8.33 24.16
CA ASP A 449 -3.20 -7.19 23.95
C ASP A 449 -3.02 -6.61 22.54
N ARG A 450 -4.12 -6.06 22.01
CA ARG A 450 -4.16 -5.48 20.68
C ARG A 450 -3.48 -4.11 20.70
N HIS A 451 -2.49 -3.95 19.84
CA HIS A 451 -1.84 -2.67 19.59
C HIS A 451 -1.82 -2.34 18.11
N SER A 452 -1.50 -1.08 17.78
CA SER A 452 -1.30 -0.65 16.41
C SER A 452 0.07 -0.01 16.23
N ILE A 453 0.60 -0.03 15.01
CA ILE A 453 1.90 0.55 14.65
C ILE A 453 2.06 2.03 15.06
N VAL A 454 0.95 2.75 15.28
CA VAL A 454 0.97 4.12 15.86
C VAL A 454 1.56 4.18 17.27
N SER A 455 1.71 3.05 17.96
CA SER A 455 2.41 2.97 19.25
C SER A 455 3.93 3.02 19.13
N VAL A 456 4.50 2.95 17.92
CA VAL A 456 5.96 2.91 17.72
C VAL A 456 6.62 4.25 18.04
N ALA A 457 6.22 5.36 17.41
CA ALA A 457 6.80 6.69 17.69
C ALA A 457 6.80 7.06 19.19
N PRO A 458 5.68 6.96 19.93
CA PRO A 458 5.68 7.28 21.35
C PRO A 458 6.55 6.33 22.17
N THR A 459 6.68 5.07 21.76
CA THR A 459 7.61 4.12 22.39
C THR A 459 9.08 4.50 22.15
N ILE A 460 9.43 4.95 20.94
CA ILE A 460 10.78 5.45 20.64
C ILE A 460 11.06 6.73 21.43
N SER A 461 10.09 7.65 21.51
CA SER A 461 10.18 8.86 22.36
C SER A 461 10.46 8.51 23.81
N TYR A 462 9.70 7.56 24.36
CA TYR A 462 9.87 7.07 25.74
C TYR A 462 11.26 6.45 25.95
N LEU A 463 11.71 5.59 25.04
CA LEU A 463 13.04 4.96 25.09
C LEU A 463 14.19 5.96 25.06
N LEU A 464 14.10 6.96 24.20
CA LEU A 464 15.15 7.95 24.00
C LEU A 464 14.99 9.18 24.90
N GLY A 465 13.98 9.24 25.76
CA GLY A 465 13.80 10.36 26.69
C GLY A 465 13.49 11.70 25.99
N VAL A 466 12.75 11.66 24.88
CA VAL A 466 12.29 12.87 24.16
C VAL A 466 10.76 12.98 24.24
N ASN A 467 10.22 14.18 24.05
CA ASN A 467 8.77 14.38 24.10
C ASN A 467 8.04 13.52 23.05
N TYR A 468 6.76 13.23 23.27
CA TYR A 468 5.93 12.61 22.23
C TYR A 468 5.67 13.60 21.10
N PRO A 469 5.56 13.14 19.83
CA PRO A 469 5.04 13.98 18.76
C PRO A 469 3.68 14.58 19.14
N ASN A 470 3.43 15.85 18.81
CA ASN A 470 2.24 16.60 19.26
C ASN A 470 0.89 15.91 19.01
N ALA A 471 0.79 15.12 17.95
CA ALA A 471 -0.43 14.43 17.54
C ALA A 471 -0.43 12.93 17.89
N SER A 472 0.58 12.41 18.60
CA SER A 472 0.70 10.98 18.88
C SER A 472 -0.50 10.44 19.67
N ARG A 473 -1.06 9.32 19.23
CA ARG A 473 -2.26 8.65 19.80
C ARG A 473 -2.01 7.23 20.29
N GLY A 474 -1.02 6.54 19.74
CA GLY A 474 -0.71 5.19 20.17
C GLY A 474 -0.21 5.16 21.62
N PRO A 475 -0.67 4.27 22.50
CA PRO A 475 -0.08 4.13 23.82
C PRO A 475 1.38 3.68 23.69
N VAL A 476 2.24 4.13 24.60
CA VAL A 476 3.60 3.60 24.76
C VAL A 476 3.51 2.13 25.11
N LEU A 477 4.32 1.30 24.46
CA LEU A 477 4.41 -0.15 24.62
C LEU A 477 5.16 -0.52 25.91
N ILE A 478 4.66 -0.07 27.07
CA ILE A 478 5.32 -0.23 28.36
C ILE A 478 5.41 -1.68 28.82
N GLU A 479 4.53 -2.55 28.31
CA GLU A 479 4.45 -3.95 28.70
C GLU A 479 5.74 -4.71 28.36
N ALA A 480 6.48 -4.24 27.34
CA ALA A 480 7.75 -4.81 26.91
C ALA A 480 8.89 -4.60 27.90
N PHE A 481 8.82 -3.57 28.76
CA PHE A 481 9.95 -3.18 29.61
C PHE A 481 9.84 -3.79 31.01
N LYS A 482 11.00 -4.01 31.63
CA LYS A 482 11.13 -4.42 33.03
C LYS A 482 10.63 -3.28 33.93
N GLU A 483 10.06 -3.65 35.07
CA GLU A 483 9.60 -2.68 36.10
C GLU A 483 10.76 -1.95 36.78
#